data_AF-A0A1Q7QFR7-F1
#
_entry.id   AF-A0A1Q7QFR7-F1
#
_cell.length_a   1.000
_cell.length_b   1.000
_cell.length_c   1.000
_cell.angle_alpha   90.00
_cell.angle_beta   90.00
_cell.angle_gamma   90.00
#
_symmetry.space_group_name_H-M   'P 1'
#
loop_
_entity.id
_entity.type
_entity.pdbx_description
1 polymer ?
#
loop_
_entity_poly.entity_id
_entity_poly.type
_entity_poly.pdbx_seq_one_letter_code
_entity_poly.pdbx_strand_id
1 'polypeptide(L)'
;MGTTLRALIEHAGGLNEGRKLQAVLLGGAAGSFVTESQLDVPLSFEGTRAIGATLGSGAVMVLDDTADLEAILLRIARFFRHESCGQCVPCRVGTKRQEEILQRLLVERKATNRDSDIALLADIAQAMRDASICGLGQTAASAIQSAVIQLKVLNG
;
A
#
# COMPACT_ATOMS: atom_id res chain seq x y z
N MET A 1 6.15 11.46 20.43
CA MET A 1 6.37 11.19 18.98
C MET A 1 5.97 12.46 18.23
N GLY A 2 6.69 12.83 17.16
CA GLY A 2 6.49 14.15 16.53
C GLY A 2 7.51 14.56 15.47
N THR A 3 8.62 13.81 15.34
CA THR A 3 9.53 13.93 14.19
C THR A 3 8.75 13.74 12.90
N THR A 4 8.99 14.61 11.91
CA THR A 4 8.36 14.48 10.59
C THR A 4 8.96 13.31 9.84
N LEU A 5 8.21 12.76 8.88
CA LEU A 5 8.75 11.72 8.01
C LEU A 5 9.98 12.22 7.24
N ARG A 6 9.99 13.49 6.83
CA ARG A 6 11.16 14.15 6.23
C ARG A 6 12.40 14.07 7.12
N ALA A 7 12.27 14.52 8.37
CA ALA A 7 13.39 14.51 9.32
C ALA A 7 13.88 13.09 9.60
N LEU A 8 12.98 12.09 9.68
CA LEU A 8 13.37 10.69 9.82
C LEU A 8 14.20 10.19 8.62
N ILE A 9 13.78 10.51 7.39
CA ILE A 9 14.52 10.14 6.17
C ILE A 9 15.90 10.80 6.14
N GLU A 10 15.98 12.08 6.51
CA GLU A 10 17.26 12.80 6.62
C GLU A 10 18.18 12.17 7.67
N HIS A 11 17.65 11.81 8.84
CA HIS A 11 18.41 11.10 9.87
C HIS A 11 18.88 9.70 9.44
N ALA A 12 18.17 9.06 8.52
CA ALA A 12 18.55 7.77 7.94
C ALA A 12 19.59 7.90 6.80
N GLY A 13 20.04 9.11 6.46
CA GLY A 13 21.04 9.38 5.42
C GLY A 13 20.47 9.86 4.09
N GLY A 14 19.14 10.02 3.98
CA GLY A 14 18.48 10.50 2.77
C GLY A 14 18.43 9.50 1.62
N LEU A 15 18.15 9.99 0.43
CA LEU A 15 18.20 9.24 -0.82
C LEU A 15 19.64 9.18 -1.35
N ASN A 16 19.93 8.18 -2.19
CA ASN A 16 21.19 8.15 -2.93
C ASN A 16 21.36 9.40 -3.81
N GLU A 17 22.60 9.80 -4.06
CA GLU A 17 22.89 11.00 -4.84
C GLU A 17 22.25 10.94 -6.24
N GLY A 18 21.63 12.07 -6.64
CA GLY A 18 20.95 12.21 -7.93
C GLY A 18 19.57 11.55 -8.01
N ARG A 19 19.10 10.87 -6.95
CA ARG A 19 17.78 10.22 -6.92
C ARG A 19 16.70 11.14 -6.43
N LYS A 20 15.48 10.88 -6.89
CA LYS A 20 14.25 11.57 -6.46
C LYS A 20 13.36 10.62 -5.69
N LEU A 21 12.65 11.16 -4.71
CA LEU A 21 11.64 10.38 -4.01
C LEU A 21 10.50 10.06 -4.97
N GLN A 22 10.16 8.78 -5.08
CA GLN A 22 8.99 8.33 -5.81
C GLN A 22 7.81 8.08 -4.86
N ALA A 23 8.03 7.36 -3.77
CA ALA A 23 7.03 7.11 -2.73
C ALA A 23 7.67 6.66 -1.41
N VAL A 24 6.90 6.67 -0.33
CA VAL A 24 7.26 5.99 0.92
C VAL A 24 6.15 5.02 1.29
N LEU A 25 6.50 3.76 1.58
CA LEU A 25 5.57 2.82 2.21
C LEU A 25 5.74 2.91 3.73
N LEU A 26 4.77 3.55 4.38
CA LEU A 26 4.75 3.81 5.82
C LEU A 26 3.91 2.76 6.54
N GLY A 27 4.48 2.15 7.60
CA GLY A 27 3.80 1.15 8.43
C GLY A 27 4.01 -0.30 7.99
N GLY A 28 4.97 -0.56 7.11
CA GLY A 28 5.30 -1.90 6.59
C GLY A 28 4.41 -2.36 5.43
N ALA A 29 4.46 -3.65 5.09
CA ALA A 29 3.73 -4.21 3.94
C ALA A 29 2.20 -4.02 4.04
N ALA A 30 1.66 -3.98 5.27
CA ALA A 30 0.24 -3.72 5.55
C ALA A 30 -0.09 -2.22 5.71
N GLY A 31 0.89 -1.36 5.45
CA GLY A 31 0.83 0.07 5.64
C GLY A 31 0.19 0.81 4.47
N SER A 32 0.62 2.04 4.25
CA SER A 32 0.10 2.90 3.20
C SER A 32 1.21 3.63 2.48
N PHE A 33 1.05 3.81 1.16
CA PHE A 33 1.93 4.67 0.40
C PHE A 33 1.62 6.14 0.69
N VAL A 34 2.68 6.93 0.85
CA VAL A 34 2.63 8.39 0.98
C VAL A 34 3.56 9.04 -0.04
N THR A 35 3.23 10.26 -0.45
CA THR A 35 3.94 11.03 -1.45
C THR A 35 4.88 12.06 -0.82
N GLU A 36 5.73 12.69 -1.64
CA GLU A 36 6.63 13.74 -1.20
C GLU A 36 5.92 14.93 -0.53
N SER A 37 4.70 15.26 -0.96
CA SER A 37 3.91 16.35 -0.37
C SER A 37 3.40 16.05 1.05
N GLN A 38 3.55 14.81 1.52
CA GLN A 38 3.08 14.34 2.82
C GLN A 38 4.22 14.13 3.83
N LEU A 39 5.48 14.39 3.47
CA LEU A 39 6.63 14.09 4.35
C LEU A 39 6.71 14.97 5.60
N ASP A 40 6.06 16.13 5.60
CA ASP A 40 6.08 17.05 6.74
C ASP A 40 5.04 16.69 7.81
N VAL A 41 4.31 15.59 7.62
CA VAL A 41 3.43 15.03 8.66
C VAL A 41 4.24 14.51 9.84
N PRO A 42 3.82 14.83 11.09
CA PRO A 42 4.42 14.25 12.28
C PRO A 42 4.11 12.76 12.37
N LEU A 43 5.13 11.94 12.60
CA LEU A 43 5.02 10.49 12.81
C LEU A 43 4.37 10.19 14.17
N SER A 44 3.05 10.38 14.22
CA SER A 44 2.14 10.11 15.32
C SER A 44 0.89 9.42 14.77
N PHE A 45 0.10 8.76 15.62
CA PHE A 45 -1.14 8.13 15.17
C PHE A 45 -2.10 9.16 14.58
N GLU A 46 -2.23 10.31 15.23
CA GLU A 46 -3.08 11.42 14.78
C GLU A 46 -2.57 12.03 13.47
N GLY A 47 -1.26 12.30 13.37
CA GLY A 47 -0.65 12.89 12.19
C GLY A 47 -0.77 12.02 10.95
N THR A 48 -0.45 10.73 11.06
CA THR A 48 -0.56 9.77 9.96
C THR A 48 -2.02 9.55 9.54
N ARG A 49 -2.95 9.48 10.49
CA ARG A 49 -4.39 9.36 10.19
C ARG A 49 -4.94 10.58 9.44
N ALA A 50 -4.44 11.79 9.70
CA ALA A 50 -4.87 13.01 9.03
C ALA A 50 -4.62 13.00 7.50
N ILE A 51 -3.64 12.22 7.02
CA ILE A 51 -3.36 12.02 5.60
C ILE A 51 -3.89 10.70 5.04
N GLY A 52 -4.72 9.98 5.81
CA GLY A 52 -5.25 8.67 5.41
C GLY A 52 -4.20 7.56 5.39
N ALA A 53 -3.07 7.74 6.07
CA ALA A 53 -2.04 6.72 6.26
C ALA A 53 -2.15 6.09 7.65
N THR A 54 -1.27 5.12 7.92
CA THR A 54 -1.14 4.48 9.23
C THR A 54 0.33 4.42 9.63
N LEU A 55 0.61 4.60 10.92
CA LEU A 55 1.96 4.41 11.46
C LEU A 55 2.38 2.92 11.42
N GLY A 56 1.41 2.00 11.48
CA GLY A 56 1.63 0.55 11.43
C GLY A 56 2.69 0.09 12.44
N SER A 57 3.63 -0.73 11.98
CA SER A 57 4.77 -1.21 12.79
C SER A 57 5.86 -0.16 13.02
N GLY A 58 5.72 1.06 12.50
CA GLY A 58 6.80 2.06 12.45
C GLY A 58 7.86 1.81 11.38
N ALA A 59 7.70 0.76 10.55
CA ALA A 59 8.59 0.52 9.42
C ALA A 59 8.38 1.57 8.32
N VAL A 60 9.47 2.12 7.80
CA VAL A 60 9.49 3.13 6.74
C VAL A 60 10.35 2.63 5.59
N MET A 61 9.74 2.40 4.43
CA MET A 61 10.45 2.00 3.22
C MET A 61 10.41 3.14 2.21
N VAL A 62 11.56 3.76 1.96
CA VAL A 62 11.73 4.87 1.02
C VAL A 62 12.01 4.29 -0.36
N LEU A 63 11.24 4.73 -1.36
CA LEU A 63 11.33 4.26 -2.74
C LEU A 63 11.71 5.43 -3.64
N ASP A 64 12.84 5.30 -4.34
CA ASP A 64 13.30 6.28 -5.29
C ASP A 64 12.73 6.04 -6.70
N ASP A 65 13.15 6.88 -7.65
CA ASP A 65 12.76 6.84 -9.06
C ASP A 65 13.20 5.58 -9.84
N THR A 66 13.98 4.67 -9.23
CA THR A 66 14.32 3.38 -9.82
C THR A 66 13.39 2.25 -9.41
N ALA A 67 12.56 2.46 -8.38
CA ALA A 67 11.69 1.42 -7.86
C ALA A 67 10.54 1.14 -8.82
N ASP A 68 10.35 -0.14 -9.16
CA ASP A 68 9.17 -0.61 -9.90
C ASP A 68 7.99 -0.77 -8.93
N LEU A 69 7.15 0.28 -8.83
CA LEU A 69 5.98 0.29 -7.95
C LEU A 69 4.95 -0.79 -8.33
N GLU A 70 4.80 -1.11 -9.61
CA GLU A 70 3.87 -2.15 -10.06
C GLU A 70 4.33 -3.53 -9.58
N ALA A 71 5.62 -3.83 -9.72
CA ALA A 71 6.22 -5.07 -9.22
C ALA A 71 6.15 -5.17 -7.68
N ILE A 72 6.38 -4.06 -6.97
CA ILE A 72 6.25 -4.00 -5.51
C ILE A 72 4.81 -4.30 -5.08
N LEU A 73 3.82 -3.68 -5.72
CA LEU A 73 2.41 -3.92 -5.41
C LEU A 73 2.01 -5.39 -5.62
N LEU A 74 2.41 -5.97 -6.74
CA LEU A 74 2.15 -7.37 -7.04
C LEU A 74 2.82 -8.30 -6.03
N ARG A 75 4.04 -7.96 -5.58
CA ARG A 75 4.74 -8.72 -4.53
C ARG A 75 4.02 -8.63 -3.19
N ILE A 76 3.52 -7.46 -2.81
CA ILE A 76 2.72 -7.29 -1.58
C ILE A 76 1.42 -8.10 -1.65
N ALA A 77 0.72 -8.08 -2.79
CA ALA A 77 -0.50 -8.87 -2.97
C ALA A 77 -0.24 -10.39 -2.84
N ARG A 78 0.83 -10.87 -3.47
CA ARG A 78 1.28 -12.27 -3.35
C ARG A 78 1.63 -12.64 -1.92
N PHE A 79 2.33 -11.76 -1.21
CA PHE A 79 2.66 -11.96 0.21
C PHE A 79 1.39 -12.18 1.05
N PHE A 80 0.40 -11.28 0.97
CA PHE A 80 -0.82 -11.45 1.79
C PHE A 80 -1.69 -12.63 1.40
N ARG A 81 -1.70 -13.02 0.12
CA ARG A 81 -2.35 -14.27 -0.28
C ARG A 81 -1.64 -15.47 0.35
N HIS A 82 -0.31 -15.48 0.34
CA HIS A 82 0.49 -16.58 0.91
C HIS A 82 0.34 -16.66 2.43
N GLU A 83 0.39 -15.52 3.12
CA GLU A 83 0.34 -15.44 4.59
C GLU A 83 -1.08 -15.53 5.18
N SER A 84 -2.12 -15.54 4.34
CA SER A 84 -3.48 -15.73 4.82
C SER A 84 -3.65 -17.13 5.45
N CYS A 85 -3.95 -17.19 6.76
CA CYS A 85 -4.26 -18.45 7.46
C CYS A 85 -5.51 -19.17 6.94
N GLY A 86 -6.36 -18.47 6.16
CA GLY A 86 -7.51 -19.06 5.46
C GLY A 86 -8.81 -19.12 6.26
N GLN A 87 -8.80 -18.71 7.54
CA GLN A 87 -9.94 -18.89 8.46
C GLN A 87 -11.18 -18.06 8.07
N CYS A 88 -11.03 -16.80 7.69
CA CYS A 88 -12.14 -15.93 7.29
C CYS A 88 -12.22 -15.78 5.76
N VAL A 89 -13.44 -15.88 5.22
CA VAL A 89 -13.70 -15.79 3.77
C VAL A 89 -13.23 -14.46 3.17
N PRO A 90 -13.49 -13.28 3.79
CA PRO A 90 -13.05 -12.00 3.24
C PRO A 90 -11.53 -11.95 3.03
N CYS A 91 -10.73 -12.39 4.00
CA CYS A 91 -9.27 -12.46 3.85
C CYS A 91 -8.85 -13.53 2.83
N ARG A 92 -9.32 -14.78 2.97
CA ARG A 92 -8.88 -15.91 2.13
C ARG A 92 -9.19 -15.71 0.66
N VAL A 93 -10.38 -15.21 0.35
CA VAL A 93 -10.82 -14.97 -1.02
C VAL A 93 -10.39 -13.59 -1.50
N GLY A 94 -10.50 -12.56 -0.66
CA GLY A 94 -10.14 -11.19 -1.01
C GLY A 94 -8.68 -11.05 -1.41
N THR A 95 -7.73 -11.58 -0.63
CA THR A 95 -6.29 -11.53 -0.98
C THR A 95 -5.98 -12.20 -2.33
N LYS A 96 -6.64 -13.32 -2.62
CA LYS A 96 -6.53 -14.00 -3.92
C LYS A 96 -7.09 -13.14 -5.06
N ARG A 97 -8.28 -12.55 -4.89
CA ARG A 97 -8.90 -11.69 -5.92
C ARG A 97 -8.07 -10.43 -6.17
N GLN A 98 -7.49 -9.83 -5.13
CA GLN A 98 -6.57 -8.70 -5.29
C GLN A 98 -5.36 -9.07 -6.15
N GLU A 99 -4.71 -10.22 -5.88
CA GLU A 99 -3.59 -10.68 -6.70
C GLU A 99 -4.01 -10.90 -8.15
N GLU A 100 -5.14 -11.58 -8.40
CA GLU A 100 -5.64 -11.85 -9.75
C GLU A 100 -5.92 -10.56 -10.54
N ILE A 101 -6.55 -9.56 -9.91
CA ILE A 101 -6.81 -8.27 -10.53
C ILE A 101 -5.50 -7.56 -10.86
N LEU A 102 -4.56 -7.48 -9.92
CA LEU A 102 -3.27 -6.83 -10.15
C LEU A 102 -2.45 -7.54 -11.23
N GLN A 103 -2.43 -8.88 -11.23
CA GLN A 103 -1.79 -9.69 -12.26
C GLN A 103 -2.37 -9.38 -13.65
N ARG A 104 -3.71 -9.31 -13.75
CA ARG A 104 -4.41 -8.95 -15.00
C ARG A 104 -4.08 -7.54 -15.46
N LEU A 105 -4.10 -6.56 -14.55
CA LEU A 105 -3.90 -5.15 -14.86
C LEU A 105 -2.44 -4.79 -15.18
N LEU A 106 -1.49 -5.34 -14.43
CA LEU A 106 -0.08 -4.92 -14.43
C LEU A 106 0.82 -5.81 -15.28
N VAL A 107 0.53 -7.11 -15.34
CA VAL A 107 1.39 -8.06 -16.08
C VAL A 107 0.78 -8.40 -17.42
N GLU A 108 -0.47 -8.87 -17.41
CA GLU A 108 -1.13 -9.30 -18.65
C GLU A 108 -1.56 -8.11 -19.52
N ARG A 109 -1.71 -6.93 -18.90
CA ARG A 109 -2.26 -5.72 -19.53
C ARG A 109 -3.62 -5.97 -20.22
N LYS A 110 -4.43 -6.85 -19.62
CA LYS A 110 -5.75 -7.29 -20.15
C LYS A 110 -6.91 -6.70 -19.35
N ALA A 111 -7.01 -5.38 -19.28
CA ALA A 111 -8.16 -4.74 -18.67
C ALA A 111 -9.33 -4.69 -19.66
N THR A 112 -10.41 -5.42 -19.40
CA THR A 112 -11.66 -5.26 -20.17
C THR A 112 -12.40 -3.98 -19.75
N ASN A 113 -12.39 -3.67 -18.45
CA ASN A 113 -12.85 -2.41 -17.89
C ASN A 113 -12.04 -2.08 -16.62
N ARG A 114 -11.08 -1.16 -16.73
CA ARG A 114 -10.15 -0.81 -15.65
C ARG A 114 -10.83 -0.12 -14.46
N ASP A 115 -11.81 0.75 -14.72
CA ASP A 115 -12.55 1.42 -13.66
C ASP A 115 -13.36 0.43 -12.83
N SER A 116 -13.94 -0.58 -13.49
CA SER A 116 -14.62 -1.68 -12.79
C SER A 116 -13.67 -2.50 -11.93
N ASP A 117 -12.45 -2.75 -12.39
CA ASP A 117 -11.43 -3.47 -11.62
C ASP A 117 -10.98 -2.65 -10.39
N ILE A 118 -10.81 -1.33 -10.55
CA ILE A 118 -10.47 -0.42 -9.45
C ILE A 118 -11.62 -0.36 -8.42
N ALA A 119 -12.87 -0.25 -8.88
CA ALA A 119 -14.04 -0.28 -8.00
C ALA A 119 -14.12 -1.61 -7.23
N LEU A 120 -13.89 -2.73 -7.91
CA LEU A 120 -13.87 -4.04 -7.28
C LEU A 120 -12.76 -4.18 -6.23
N LEU A 121 -11.56 -3.64 -6.48
CA LEU A 121 -10.50 -3.58 -5.46
C LEU A 121 -10.95 -2.79 -4.22
N ALA A 122 -11.71 -1.71 -4.40
CA ALA A 122 -12.25 -0.94 -3.28
C ALA A 122 -13.29 -1.73 -2.47
N ASP A 123 -14.20 -2.44 -3.14
CA ASP A 123 -15.21 -3.29 -2.49
C ASP A 123 -14.57 -4.45 -1.72
N ILE A 124 -13.59 -5.12 -2.32
CA ILE A 124 -12.84 -6.21 -1.67
C ILE A 124 -12.16 -5.68 -0.40
N ALA A 125 -11.47 -4.55 -0.49
CA ALA A 125 -10.78 -3.96 0.64
C ALA A 125 -11.72 -3.56 1.78
N GLN A 126 -12.92 -3.04 1.46
CA GLN A 126 -13.93 -2.73 2.47
C GLN A 126 -14.43 -4.01 3.16
N ALA A 127 -14.79 -5.03 2.39
CA ALA A 127 -15.23 -6.31 2.96
C ALA A 127 -14.14 -6.97 3.83
N MET A 128 -12.87 -6.88 3.39
CA MET A 128 -11.72 -7.36 4.16
C MET A 128 -11.54 -6.62 5.48
N ARG A 129 -11.64 -5.28 5.49
CA ARG A 129 -11.58 -4.46 6.70
C ARG A 129 -12.68 -4.80 7.70
N ASP A 130 -13.92 -4.89 7.23
CA ASP A 130 -15.07 -4.97 8.12
C ASP A 130 -15.33 -6.39 8.66
N ALA A 131 -14.95 -7.42 7.90
CA ALA A 131 -15.36 -8.80 8.18
C ALA A 131 -14.20 -9.79 8.35
N SER A 132 -12.94 -9.34 8.39
CA SER A 132 -11.80 -10.20 8.74
C SER A 132 -11.60 -10.31 10.25
N ILE A 133 -11.24 -11.51 10.70
CA ILE A 133 -11.10 -11.86 12.13
C ILE A 133 -9.88 -11.18 12.78
N CYS A 134 -8.80 -10.98 12.04
CA CYS A 134 -7.53 -10.48 12.58
C CYS A 134 -6.96 -9.32 11.75
N GLY A 135 -5.96 -8.64 12.31
CA GLY A 135 -5.30 -7.48 11.70
C GLY A 135 -4.80 -7.75 10.28
N LEU A 136 -4.21 -8.93 10.00
CA LEU A 136 -3.74 -9.28 8.65
C LEU A 136 -4.86 -9.15 7.63
N GLY A 137 -6.01 -9.79 7.88
CA GLY A 137 -7.14 -9.73 6.94
C GLY A 137 -7.71 -8.32 6.81
N GLN A 138 -7.72 -7.56 7.90
CA GLN A 138 -8.23 -6.18 7.91
C GLN A 138 -7.33 -5.23 7.11
N THR A 139 -6.01 -5.44 7.10
CA THR A 139 -5.04 -4.50 6.52
C THR A 139 -4.36 -4.98 5.24
N ALA A 140 -4.59 -6.22 4.80
CA ALA A 140 -3.95 -6.79 3.62
C ALA A 140 -4.28 -6.06 2.30
N ALA A 141 -5.27 -5.17 2.30
CA ALA A 141 -5.65 -4.33 1.17
C ALA A 141 -5.04 -2.92 1.19
N SER A 142 -4.48 -2.48 2.32
CA SER A 142 -4.15 -1.06 2.58
C SER A 142 -3.11 -0.49 1.62
N ALA A 143 -2.02 -1.22 1.37
CA ALA A 143 -0.96 -0.77 0.47
C ALA A 143 -1.47 -0.67 -0.99
N ILE A 144 -2.33 -1.60 -1.41
CA ILE A 144 -2.91 -1.59 -2.76
C ILE A 144 -3.86 -0.40 -2.91
N GLN A 145 -4.77 -0.21 -1.95
CA GLN A 145 -5.71 0.92 -2.01
C GLN A 145 -5.00 2.28 -1.99
N SER A 146 -4.02 2.45 -1.10
CA SER A 146 -3.27 3.72 -1.03
C SER A 146 -2.49 3.97 -2.32
N ALA A 147 -1.92 2.96 -2.97
CA ALA A 147 -1.26 3.17 -4.26
C ALA A 147 -2.23 3.60 -5.37
N VAL A 148 -3.45 3.05 -5.39
CA VAL A 148 -4.49 3.47 -6.35
C VAL A 148 -4.88 4.94 -6.11
N ILE A 149 -5.13 5.31 -4.87
CA ILE A 149 -5.64 6.65 -4.50
C ILE A 149 -4.54 7.71 -4.57
N GLN A 150 -3.38 7.44 -3.97
CA GLN A 150 -2.31 8.43 -3.75
C GLN A 150 -1.33 8.48 -4.92
N LEU A 151 -0.96 7.33 -5.48
CA LEU A 151 0.09 7.23 -6.49
C LEU A 151 -0.46 7.11 -7.91
N LYS A 152 -1.76 6.86 -8.07
CA LYS A 152 -2.42 6.65 -9.37
C LYS A 152 -1.74 5.57 -10.24
N VAL A 153 -1.06 4.60 -9.60
CA VAL A 153 -0.25 3.56 -10.28
C VAL A 153 -1.08 2.70 -11.22
N LEU A 154 -2.40 2.60 -10.99
CA LEU A 154 -3.31 1.84 -11.83
C LEU A 154 -4.09 2.69 -12.84
N ASN A 155 -3.90 4.01 -12.90
CA ASN A 155 -4.81 4.89 -13.64
C ASN A 155 -4.56 4.93 -15.16
N GLY A 156 -3.39 4.50 -15.64
CA GLY A 156 -3.07 4.50 -17.07
C GLY A 156 -2.79 5.88 -17.63
#